data_AF-A0A2J4ZJH2-F1
#
_entry.id   AF-A0A2J4ZJH2-F1
#
_cell.length_a   1.000
_cell.length_b   1.000
_cell.length_c   1.000
_cell.angle_alpha   90.00
_cell.angle_beta   90.00
_cell.angle_gamma   90.00
#
_symmetry.space_group_name_H-M   'P 1'
#
loop_
_entity.id
_entity.type
_entity.pdbx_description
1 polymer ?
#
loop_
_entity_poly.entity_id
_entity_poly.type
_entity_poly.pdbx_seq_one_letter_code
_entity_poly.pdbx_strand_id
1 'polypeptide(L)'
;RLHLVDNDPIAVGYSHFPAFPHELSWEETEKEPTWVLLEKATQHHISRSDIAIRLAFADKGLVDVLGTDKNAPLFLLERTSWFENGQCAENSRFFIRPERYEFILSNS
;
A
#
# COMPACT_ATOMS: atom_id res chain seq x y z
N ARG A 1 -3.94 0.93 -6.10
CA ARG A 1 -4.30 2.36 -6.09
C ARG A 1 -3.11 3.17 -6.57
N LEU A 2 -3.33 4.17 -7.43
CA LEU A 2 -2.32 5.17 -7.80
C LEU A 2 -2.48 6.37 -6.87
N HIS A 3 -1.39 6.83 -6.29
CA HIS A 3 -1.35 7.98 -5.40
C HIS A 3 -0.72 9.15 -6.14
N LEU A 4 -1.40 10.29 -6.15
CA LEU A 4 -0.98 11.50 -6.85
C LEU A 4 -0.85 12.67 -5.87
N VAL A 5 0.12 13.54 -6.14
CA VAL A 5 0.24 14.88 -5.52
C VAL A 5 0.34 15.88 -6.66
N ASP A 6 -0.52 16.90 -6.66
CA ASP A 6 -0.61 17.89 -7.74
C ASP A 6 -0.75 17.27 -9.15
N ASN A 7 -1.50 16.16 -9.25
CA ASN A 7 -1.67 15.32 -10.45
C ASN A 7 -0.39 14.61 -10.96
N ASP A 8 0.71 14.63 -10.21
CA ASP A 8 1.94 13.87 -10.48
C ASP A 8 1.91 12.53 -9.69
N PRO A 9 2.06 11.37 -10.34
CA PRO A 9 2.13 10.09 -9.64
C PRO A 9 3.30 10.03 -8.67
N ILE A 10 3.03 9.74 -7.39
CA ILE A 10 4.08 9.58 -6.37
C ILE A 10 4.29 8.14 -5.95
N ALA A 11 3.24 7.31 -6.03
CA ALA A 11 3.30 5.91 -5.63
C ALA A 11 2.20 5.08 -6.27
N VAL A 12 2.46 3.79 -6.46
CA VAL A 12 1.43 2.80 -6.80
C VAL A 12 1.43 1.69 -5.76
N GLY A 13 0.26 1.43 -5.19
CA GLY A 13 0.02 0.40 -4.20
C GLY A 13 -0.79 -0.77 -4.76
N TYR A 14 -0.34 -1.98 -4.48
CA TYR A 14 -1.07 -3.23 -4.72
C TYR A 14 -1.36 -3.87 -3.38
N SER A 15 -2.63 -4.11 -3.08
CA SER A 15 -3.04 -4.71 -1.82
C SER A 15 -3.91 -5.93 -2.09
N HIS A 16 -3.65 -7.00 -1.33
CA HIS A 16 -4.41 -8.23 -1.31
C HIS A 16 -5.04 -8.40 0.07
N PHE A 17 -6.35 -8.67 0.09
CA PHE A 17 -7.18 -8.71 1.29
C PHE A 17 -7.81 -10.10 1.45
N PRO A 18 -7.07 -11.10 1.96
CA PRO A 18 -7.53 -12.48 1.98
C PRO A 18 -8.76 -12.70 2.88
N ALA A 19 -8.95 -11.84 3.88
CA ALA A 19 -10.08 -11.90 4.80
C ALA A 19 -11.30 -11.07 4.36
N PHE A 20 -11.22 -10.38 3.20
CA PHE A 20 -12.33 -9.54 2.74
C PHE A 20 -13.43 -10.42 2.12
N PRO A 21 -14.64 -10.44 2.67
CA PRO A 21 -15.68 -11.40 2.27
C PRO A 21 -16.40 -11.05 0.97
N HIS A 22 -16.22 -9.82 0.45
CA HIS A 22 -16.95 -9.29 -0.70
C HIS A 22 -16.03 -8.55 -1.67
N GLU A 23 -16.48 -8.39 -2.91
CA GLU A 23 -15.82 -7.46 -3.83
C GLU A 23 -16.05 -6.03 -3.32
N LEU A 24 -14.96 -5.29 -3.13
CA LEU A 24 -15.02 -3.87 -2.82
C LEU A 24 -15.44 -3.09 -4.06
N SER A 25 -16.48 -2.26 -3.94
CA SER A 25 -16.80 -1.32 -5.01
C SER A 25 -15.74 -0.22 -5.09
N TRP A 26 -15.51 0.31 -6.29
CA TRP A 26 -14.60 1.45 -6.49
C TRP A 26 -14.97 2.63 -5.58
N GLU A 27 -16.27 2.89 -5.42
CA GLU A 27 -16.77 4.00 -4.62
C GLU A 27 -16.44 3.87 -3.11
N GLU A 28 -16.49 2.66 -2.56
CA GLU A 28 -16.08 2.40 -1.17
C GLU A 28 -14.57 2.57 -0.99
N THR A 29 -13.79 2.13 -1.99
CA THR A 29 -12.34 2.20 -1.92
C THR A 29 -11.78 3.63 -1.97
N GLU A 30 -12.45 4.55 -2.64
CA GLU A 30 -12.00 5.94 -2.73
C GLU A 30 -12.31 6.76 -1.48
N LYS A 31 -13.40 6.43 -0.77
CA LYS A 31 -13.87 7.22 0.39
C LYS A 31 -13.14 6.89 1.68
N GLU A 32 -12.68 5.64 1.84
CA GLU A 32 -12.06 5.20 3.10
C GLU A 32 -10.68 4.56 2.91
N PRO A 33 -9.77 4.74 3.89
CA PRO A 33 -8.55 3.96 3.95
C PRO A 33 -8.88 2.47 4.04
N THR A 34 -8.10 1.64 3.35
CA THR A 34 -8.49 0.23 3.18
C THR A 34 -8.49 -0.59 4.48
N TRP A 35 -7.71 -0.20 5.48
CA TRP A 35 -7.74 -0.84 6.80
C TRP A 35 -9.05 -0.58 7.55
N VAL A 36 -9.65 0.61 7.42
CA VAL A 36 -10.96 0.90 8.02
C VAL A 36 -12.03 0.02 7.42
N LEU A 37 -11.99 -0.18 6.10
CA LEU A 37 -12.91 -1.08 5.39
C LEU A 37 -12.74 -2.54 5.86
N LEU A 38 -11.50 -2.99 6.06
CA LEU A 38 -11.21 -4.33 6.57
C LEU A 38 -11.79 -4.57 7.96
N GLU A 39 -11.54 -3.65 8.89
CA GLU A 39 -12.03 -3.81 10.27
C GLU A 39 -13.56 -3.79 10.32
N LYS A 40 -14.19 -2.91 9.53
CA LYS A 40 -15.66 -2.87 9.41
C LYS A 40 -16.23 -4.17 8.83
N ALA A 41 -15.63 -4.70 7.76
CA ALA A 41 -16.12 -5.89 7.09
C ALA A 41 -15.91 -7.17 7.91
N THR A 42 -14.83 -7.24 8.68
CA THR A 42 -14.44 -8.44 9.43
C THR A 42 -14.81 -8.41 10.91
N GLN A 43 -15.19 -7.24 11.45
CA GLN A 43 -15.45 -7.01 12.87
C GLN A 43 -14.23 -7.38 13.76
N HIS A 44 -13.03 -7.32 13.20
CA HIS A 44 -11.77 -7.59 13.89
C HIS A 44 -10.82 -6.40 13.72
N HIS A 45 -10.08 -6.08 14.78
CA HIS A 45 -9.09 -5.01 14.73
C HIS A 45 -7.73 -5.52 14.27
N ILE A 46 -7.02 -4.70 13.50
CA ILE A 46 -5.62 -4.96 13.15
C ILE A 46 -4.78 -4.74 14.40
N SER A 47 -4.10 -5.79 14.87
CA SER A 47 -3.30 -5.77 16.10
C SER A 47 -1.80 -5.57 15.85
N ARG A 48 -1.33 -5.94 14.66
CA ARG A 48 0.09 -5.85 14.27
C ARG A 48 0.22 -5.60 12.78
N SER A 49 1.22 -4.81 12.41
CA SER A 49 1.71 -4.74 11.03
C SER A 49 3.22 -4.89 11.00
N ASP A 50 3.68 -5.78 10.13
CA ASP A 50 5.10 -5.98 9.84
C ASP A 50 5.40 -5.20 8.54
N ILE A 51 6.39 -4.30 8.59
CA ILE A 51 6.77 -3.43 7.47
C ILE A 51 8.22 -3.69 7.09
N ALA A 52 8.47 -3.82 5.79
CA ALA A 52 9.82 -3.84 5.22
C ALA A 52 9.93 -2.77 4.13
N ILE A 53 10.99 -1.96 4.19
CA ILE A 53 11.30 -0.96 3.16
C ILE A 53 12.61 -1.37 2.48
N ARG A 54 12.60 -1.43 1.14
CA ARG A 54 13.73 -1.87 0.32
C ARG A 54 13.92 -0.95 -0.88
N LEU A 55 15.09 -1.04 -1.50
CA LEU A 55 15.30 -0.47 -2.83
C LEU A 55 14.73 -1.42 -3.89
N ALA A 56 13.99 -0.87 -4.84
CA ALA A 56 13.57 -1.50 -6.08
C ALA A 56 13.90 -0.61 -7.27
N PHE A 57 13.67 -1.12 -8.48
CA PHE A 57 13.90 -0.37 -9.72
C PHE A 57 12.68 -0.47 -10.61
N ALA A 58 12.33 0.63 -11.29
CA ALA A 58 11.19 0.68 -12.17
C ALA A 58 11.34 -0.26 -13.37
N ASP A 59 10.45 -1.25 -13.47
CA ASP A 59 10.26 -2.04 -14.68
C ASP A 59 9.36 -1.30 -15.68
N LYS A 60 9.05 -1.93 -16.81
CA LYS A 60 8.21 -1.31 -17.85
C LYS A 60 6.83 -0.90 -17.31
N GLY A 61 6.19 -1.74 -16.50
CA GLY A 61 4.86 -1.44 -15.98
C GLY A 61 4.88 -0.27 -15.00
N LEU A 62 5.91 -0.21 -14.15
CA LEU A 62 6.09 0.88 -13.19
C LEU A 62 6.49 2.20 -13.87
N VAL A 63 7.29 2.16 -14.94
CA VAL A 63 7.60 3.32 -15.79
C VAL A 63 6.31 3.97 -16.30
N ASP A 64 5.44 3.18 -16.91
CA ASP A 64 4.21 3.67 -17.53
C ASP A 64 3.25 4.25 -16.46
N VAL A 65 3.14 3.58 -15.30
CA VAL A 65 2.21 3.99 -14.23
C VAL A 65 2.72 5.20 -13.43
N LEU A 66 4.02 5.26 -13.15
CA LEU A 66 4.60 6.30 -12.30
C LEU A 66 5.16 7.49 -13.09
N GLY A 67 5.18 7.40 -14.42
CA GLY A 67 5.77 8.45 -15.27
C GLY A 67 7.25 8.68 -14.98
N THR A 68 8.00 7.60 -14.76
CA THR A 68 9.42 7.63 -14.39
C THR A 68 10.30 7.00 -15.46
N ASP A 69 11.62 7.11 -15.31
CA ASP A 69 12.57 6.51 -16.24
C ASP A 69 12.76 5.00 -15.99
N LYS A 70 13.16 4.27 -17.04
CA LYS A 70 13.53 2.86 -16.91
C LYS A 70 14.67 2.69 -15.90
N ASN A 71 14.54 1.73 -15.00
CA ASN A 71 15.47 1.48 -13.90
C ASN A 71 15.63 2.66 -12.93
N ALA A 72 14.69 3.62 -12.88
CA ALA A 72 14.68 4.61 -11.83
C ALA A 72 14.58 3.92 -10.45
N PRO A 73 15.32 4.40 -9.43
CA PRO A 73 15.25 3.85 -8.09
C PRO A 73 13.89 4.14 -7.47
N LEU A 74 13.31 3.16 -6.77
CA LEU A 74 12.04 3.28 -6.07
C LEU A 74 12.19 2.74 -4.65
N PHE A 75 11.46 3.31 -3.70
CA PHE A 75 11.20 2.61 -2.45
C PHE A 75 10.15 1.55 -2.69
N LEU A 76 10.44 0.31 -2.28
CA LEU A 76 9.46 -0.77 -2.14
C LEU A 76 9.12 -0.91 -0.66
N LEU A 77 7.90 -0.50 -0.29
CA LEU A 77 7.33 -0.78 1.02
C LEU A 77 6.44 -2.02 0.91
N GLU A 78 6.78 -3.08 1.64
CA GLU A 78 5.94 -4.24 1.84
C GLU A 78 5.34 -4.20 3.24
N ARG A 79 4.03 -4.41 3.34
CA ARG A 79 3.31 -4.46 4.60
C ARG A 79 2.49 -5.75 4.70
N THR A 80 2.59 -6.42 5.83
CA THR A 80 1.65 -7.50 6.20
C THR A 80 1.00 -7.14 7.51
N SER A 81 -0.33 -7.09 7.51
CA SER A 81 -1.12 -6.72 8.69
C SER A 81 -1.90 -7.94 9.19
N TRP A 82 -2.05 -8.03 10.50
CA TRP A 82 -2.62 -9.17 11.19
C TRP A 82 -3.75 -8.73 12.12
N PHE A 83 -4.86 -9.45 12.09
CA PHE A 83 -5.91 -9.30 13.09
C PHE A 83 -5.45 -9.86 14.43
N GLU A 84 -6.10 -9.43 15.50
CA GLU A 84 -5.93 -9.96 16.87
C GLU A 84 -6.10 -11.49 16.98
N ASN A 85 -6.91 -12.10 16.10
CA ASN A 85 -7.10 -13.55 16.03
C ASN A 85 -5.95 -14.29 15.30
N GLY A 86 -4.91 -13.57 14.86
CA GLY A 86 -3.76 -14.13 14.15
C GLY A 86 -3.97 -14.40 12.65
N GLN A 87 -5.12 -14.08 12.08
CA GLN A 87 -5.35 -14.15 10.63
C GLN A 87 -4.70 -12.97 9.90
N CYS A 88 -4.24 -13.22 8.68
CA CYS A 88 -3.73 -12.16 7.80
C CYS A 88 -4.88 -11.25 7.37
N ALA A 89 -4.81 -9.97 7.72
CA ALA A 89 -5.78 -8.96 7.33
C ALA A 89 -5.47 -8.40 5.93
N GLU A 90 -4.18 -8.16 5.65
CA GLU A 90 -3.71 -7.54 4.43
C GLU A 90 -2.28 -7.99 4.13
N ASN A 91 -1.98 -8.18 2.84
CA ASN A 91 -0.63 -8.09 2.32
C ASN A 91 -0.57 -7.04 1.21
N SER A 92 0.34 -6.07 1.31
CA SER A 92 0.45 -4.99 0.33
C SER A 92 1.88 -4.63 -0.01
N ARG A 93 2.03 -4.06 -1.22
CA ARG A 93 3.28 -3.57 -1.79
C ARG A 93 3.06 -2.20 -2.40
N PHE A 94 3.91 -1.26 -2.03
CA PHE A 94 3.91 0.10 -2.57
C PHE A 94 5.26 0.40 -3.21
N PHE A 95 5.21 0.84 -4.46
CA PHE A 95 6.36 1.38 -5.17
C PHE A 95 6.26 2.89 -5.17
N ILE A 96 7.26 3.57 -4.62
CA ILE A 96 7.21 5.01 -4.29
C ILE A 96 8.43 5.70 -4.88
N ARG A 97 8.20 6.85 -5.52
CA ARG A 97 9.26 7.71 -6.07
C ARG A 97 10.00 8.43 -4.93
N PRO A 98 11.32 8.22 -4.77
CA PRO A 98 12.08 8.74 -3.64
C PRO A 98 12.24 10.26 -3.70
N GLU A 99 12.15 10.90 -4.86
CA GLU A 99 12.32 12.35 -5.00
C GLU A 99 11.18 13.17 -4.35
N ARG A 100 10.09 12.49 -3.96
CA ARG A 100 8.86 13.09 -3.45
C ARG A 100 8.45 12.54 -2.09
N TYR A 101 9.24 11.65 -1.48
CA TYR A 101 8.81 10.92 -0.29
C TYR A 101 9.97 10.55 0.62
N GLU A 102 9.75 10.62 1.93
CA GLU A 102 10.68 10.14 2.96
C GLU A 102 9.93 9.33 4.02
N PHE A 103 10.65 8.41 4.67
CA PHE A 103 10.13 7.64 5.80
C PHE A 103 10.80 8.09 7.09
N ILE A 104 9.97 8.47 8.07
CA ILE A 104 10.42 8.84 9.41
C ILE A 104 9.88 7.79 10.38
N LEU A 105 10.78 7.17 11.14
CA LEU A 105 10.43 6.29 12.26
C LEU A 105 10.80 6.99 13.56
N SER A 106 9.80 7.21 14.41
CA SER A 106 9.98 7.72 15.76
C SER A 106 9.53 6.65 16.74
N ASN A 107 10.42 6.20 17.62
CA ASN A 107 10.06 5.37 18.76
C ASN A 107 9.88 6.28 19.98
N SER A 108 8.68 6.28 20.54
CA SER A 108 8.33 6.93 21.81
C SER A 108 8.82 6.13 23.01
#